data_AF-L1PED0-F1
#
_entry.id   AF-L1PED0-F1
#
_cell.length_a   1.000
_cell.length_b   1.000
_cell.length_c   1.000
_cell.angle_alpha   90.00
_cell.angle_beta   90.00
_cell.angle_gamma   90.00
#
_symmetry.space_group_name_H-M   'P 1'
#
loop_
_entity.id
_entity.type
_entity.pdbx_description
1 polymer ?
#
loop_
_entity_poly.entity_id
_entity_poly.type
_entity_poly.pdbx_seq_one_letter_code
_entity_poly.pdbx_strand_id
1 'polypeptide(L)'
;MVRKLFAILFSIFLISCSIWHNKKYFTLRENIKIDRIQNKGYYYSIYTNKECIDCDGGKFIHMRVFLNNGYMYYVQNGFGNKCDGNIATIDCSIQKSEKMLNEQMDIFLDTSKQGTSNIFLWNWGKYNIRNDIITIQYFYNVFGNYYLIEEKGKVIDSSSIHLFYRKNYRDKRDVLINETYLFKEYNIEKLYDKIPKKIMSLR
;
A
#
# COMPACT_ATOMS: atom_id res chain seq x y z
N MET A 1 -28.76 6.63 -43.44
CA MET A 1 -28.92 5.91 -42.15
C MET A 1 -27.61 5.27 -41.66
N VAL A 2 -26.85 4.60 -42.54
CA VAL A 2 -25.58 3.90 -42.22
C VAL A 2 -24.48 4.79 -41.60
N ARG A 3 -24.32 6.04 -42.07
CA ARG A 3 -23.33 7.00 -41.52
C ARG A 3 -23.59 7.39 -40.06
N LYS A 4 -24.85 7.46 -39.62
CA LYS A 4 -25.19 7.77 -38.22
C LYS A 4 -24.89 6.58 -37.29
N LEU A 5 -25.05 5.35 -37.79
CA LEU A 5 -24.75 4.13 -37.04
C LEU A 5 -23.24 3.99 -36.75
N PHE A 6 -22.39 4.29 -37.75
CA PHE A 6 -20.94 4.28 -37.58
C PHE A 6 -20.44 5.32 -36.58
N ALA A 7 -21.01 6.53 -36.59
CA ALA A 7 -20.65 7.57 -35.63
C ALA A 7 -21.01 7.17 -34.19
N ILE A 8 -22.15 6.50 -33.98
CA ILE A 8 -22.57 6.00 -32.67
C ILE A 8 -21.66 4.85 -32.21
N LEU A 9 -21.34 3.89 -33.08
CA LEU A 9 -20.42 2.79 -32.79
C LEU A 9 -19.00 3.29 -32.47
N PHE A 10 -18.50 4.30 -33.21
CA PHE A 10 -17.20 4.91 -32.95
C PHE A 10 -17.18 5.69 -31.63
N SER A 11 -18.29 6.36 -31.27
CA SER A 11 -18.45 7.02 -29.97
C SER A 11 -18.44 6.01 -28.82
N ILE A 12 -19.09 4.85 -28.99
CA ILE A 12 -19.08 3.77 -27.99
C ILE A 12 -17.68 3.16 -27.83
N PHE A 13 -16.89 3.06 -28.92
CA PHE A 13 -15.49 2.63 -28.87
C PHE A 13 -14.56 3.64 -28.18
N LEU A 14 -14.80 4.94 -28.34
CA LEU A 14 -14.03 5.99 -27.65
C LEU A 14 -14.39 6.07 -26.15
N ILE A 15 -15.64 5.78 -25.78
CA ILE A 15 -16.08 5.69 -24.37
C ILE A 15 -15.57 4.39 -23.72
N SER A 16 -15.41 3.30 -24.48
CA SER A 16 -14.84 2.05 -23.94
C SER A 16 -13.31 2.11 -23.78
N CYS A 17 -12.61 2.94 -24.55
CA CYS A 17 -11.18 3.20 -24.35
C CYS A 17 -10.86 4.11 -23.15
N SER A 18 -11.81 4.90 -22.65
CA SER A 18 -11.60 5.81 -21.51
C SER A 18 -11.82 5.17 -20.13
N ILE A 19 -12.22 3.90 -20.07
CA ILE A 19 -12.43 3.16 -18.80
C ILE A 19 -11.12 2.46 -18.31
N TRP A 20 -10.03 2.58 -19.05
CA TRP A 20 -8.72 2.00 -18.71
C TRP A 20 -7.85 2.86 -17.76
N HIS A 21 -8.45 3.83 -17.07
CA HIS A 21 -7.71 4.78 -16.23
C HIS A 21 -7.63 4.43 -14.73
N ASN A 22 -8.32 3.37 -14.28
CA ASN A 22 -8.24 2.91 -12.89
C ASN A 22 -8.55 1.42 -12.82
N LYS A 23 -7.56 0.55 -12.56
CA LYS A 23 -7.87 -0.79 -12.05
C LYS A 23 -8.58 -0.60 -10.71
N LYS A 24 -9.91 -0.74 -10.68
CA LYS A 24 -10.76 -0.58 -9.47
C LYS A 24 -10.72 -1.80 -8.55
N TYR A 25 -9.89 -2.79 -8.86
CA TYR A 25 -9.86 -4.09 -8.20
C TYR A 25 -8.41 -4.56 -8.04
N PHE A 26 -8.16 -5.30 -6.97
CA PHE A 26 -6.94 -6.08 -6.83
C PHE A 26 -6.94 -7.20 -7.88
N THR A 27 -5.78 -7.53 -8.44
CA THR A 27 -5.67 -8.70 -9.35
C THR A 27 -5.01 -9.90 -8.68
N LEU A 28 -4.52 -9.73 -7.44
CA LEU A 28 -3.99 -10.83 -6.63
C LEU A 28 -5.15 -11.67 -6.08
N ARG A 29 -5.11 -12.98 -6.36
CA ARG A 29 -6.04 -13.97 -5.79
C ARG A 29 -5.57 -14.44 -4.41
N GLU A 30 -6.53 -14.89 -3.59
CA GLU A 30 -6.40 -15.15 -2.15
C GLU A 30 -5.40 -16.25 -1.74
N ASN A 31 -4.92 -17.09 -2.65
CA ASN A 31 -4.18 -18.29 -2.28
C ASN A 31 -2.79 -18.35 -2.89
N ILE A 32 -1.77 -17.83 -2.20
CA ILE A 32 -0.40 -18.32 -2.37
C ILE A 32 0.35 -18.26 -1.03
N LYS A 33 0.99 -19.39 -0.66
CA LYS A 33 1.79 -19.66 0.56
C LYS A 33 2.43 -18.41 1.18
N ILE A 34 1.98 -18.06 2.38
CA ILE A 34 2.40 -16.85 3.12
C ILE A 34 3.48 -17.18 4.17
N ASP A 35 3.75 -18.47 4.42
CA ASP A 35 4.61 -18.97 5.49
C ASP A 35 6.11 -18.67 5.33
N ARG A 36 6.50 -17.92 4.28
CA ARG A 36 7.91 -17.58 3.99
C ARG A 36 8.42 -16.35 4.72
N ILE A 37 7.54 -15.53 5.29
CA ILE A 37 7.90 -14.30 5.99
C ILE A 37 7.31 -14.28 7.40
N GLN A 38 7.96 -13.56 8.32
CA GLN A 38 7.38 -13.29 9.63
C GLN A 38 6.11 -12.44 9.50
N ASN A 39 5.07 -12.77 10.27
CA ASN A 39 3.76 -12.10 10.25
C ASN A 39 3.27 -11.69 11.65
N LYS A 40 4.16 -11.68 12.64
CA LYS A 40 3.90 -11.26 14.03
C LYS A 40 4.52 -9.88 14.34
N GLY A 41 4.39 -8.96 13.40
CA GLY A 41 5.02 -7.66 13.50
C GLY A 41 4.92 -6.87 12.22
N TYR A 42 5.86 -5.96 12.01
CA TYR A 42 5.91 -5.11 10.82
C TYR A 42 7.26 -5.18 10.13
N TYR A 43 7.28 -4.73 8.88
CA TYR A 43 8.46 -4.51 8.08
C TYR A 43 8.65 -3.01 7.89
N TYR A 44 9.89 -2.55 7.96
CA TYR A 44 10.22 -1.16 7.71
C TYR A 44 11.40 -1.00 6.76
N SER A 45 11.30 -0.01 5.86
CA SER A 45 12.43 0.45 5.06
C SER A 45 12.77 1.88 5.45
N ILE A 46 14.07 2.21 5.48
CA ILE A 46 14.54 3.55 5.82
C ILE A 46 14.63 4.36 4.53
N TYR A 47 14.11 5.58 4.56
CA TYR A 47 14.32 6.57 3.51
C TYR A 47 14.75 7.90 4.10
N THR A 48 15.48 8.66 3.29
CA THR A 48 15.89 10.03 3.63
C THR A 48 15.11 10.97 2.73
N ASN A 49 14.41 11.94 3.32
CA ASN A 49 13.76 12.99 2.56
C ASN A 49 14.85 13.95 2.04
N LYS A 50 15.30 13.74 0.80
CA LYS A 50 16.33 14.58 0.15
C LYS A 50 15.74 15.83 -0.52
N GLU A 51 14.42 15.93 -0.65
CA GLU A 51 13.75 16.95 -1.48
C GLU A 51 13.33 18.21 -0.73
N CYS A 52 13.47 18.26 0.61
CA CYS A 52 13.26 19.51 1.32
C CYS A 52 14.58 20.26 1.50
N ILE A 53 14.72 21.36 0.76
CA ILE A 53 15.89 22.23 0.72
C ILE A 53 16.11 22.94 2.07
N ASP A 54 15.05 23.16 2.86
CA ASP A 54 15.08 23.89 4.15
C ASP A 54 14.82 23.00 5.38
N CYS A 55 14.85 21.68 5.20
CA CYS A 55 14.63 20.74 6.29
C CYS A 55 15.93 20.04 6.59
N ASP A 56 16.52 20.33 7.75
CA ASP A 56 17.63 19.57 8.29
C ASP A 56 17.32 18.07 8.16
N GLY A 57 18.02 17.39 7.24
CA GLY A 57 17.61 16.08 6.71
C GLY A 57 17.29 15.06 7.81
N GLY A 58 16.18 14.35 7.69
CA GLY A 58 15.73 13.33 8.65
C GLY A 58 15.75 11.91 8.08
N LYS A 59 15.86 10.91 8.97
CA LYS A 59 15.67 9.49 8.63
C LYS A 59 14.24 9.06 8.97
N PHE A 60 13.50 8.66 7.96
CA PHE A 60 12.12 8.20 8.08
C PHE A 60 12.01 6.72 7.75
N ILE A 61 10.86 6.15 8.09
CA ILE A 61 10.56 4.77 7.73
C ILE A 61 9.24 4.67 6.95
N HIS A 62 9.22 3.80 5.95
CA HIS A 62 7.98 3.23 5.44
C HIS A 62 7.68 1.98 6.25
N MET A 63 6.54 1.93 6.94
CA MET A 63 6.14 0.79 7.76
C MET A 63 4.98 0.03 7.12
N ARG A 64 5.09 -1.29 7.08
CA ARG A 64 4.09 -2.19 6.47
C ARG A 64 3.87 -3.40 7.36
N VAL A 65 2.62 -3.79 7.55
CA VAL A 65 2.24 -5.03 8.24
C VAL A 65 1.75 -6.02 7.19
N PHE A 66 2.35 -7.21 7.14
CA PHE A 66 1.92 -8.31 6.27
C PHE A 66 1.18 -9.35 7.10
N LEU A 67 -0.14 -9.43 6.90
CA LEU A 67 -1.00 -10.36 7.62
C LEU A 67 -0.96 -11.75 6.98
N ASN A 68 -1.12 -12.79 7.79
CA ASN A 68 -0.98 -14.18 7.32
C ASN A 68 -2.09 -14.64 6.34
N ASN A 69 -3.09 -13.79 6.11
CA ASN A 69 -4.23 -14.02 5.22
C ASN A 69 -4.11 -13.25 3.87
N GLY A 70 -2.94 -12.68 3.58
CA GLY A 70 -2.63 -12.05 2.30
C GLY A 70 -3.02 -10.59 2.22
N TYR A 71 -3.49 -10.00 3.32
CA TYR A 71 -3.72 -8.56 3.43
C TYR A 71 -2.48 -7.84 3.94
N MET A 72 -2.29 -6.63 3.45
CA MET A 72 -1.21 -5.75 3.88
C MET A 72 -1.81 -4.46 4.42
N TYR A 73 -1.22 -3.93 5.48
CA TYR A 73 -1.54 -2.61 6.00
C TYR A 73 -0.32 -1.69 5.90
N TYR A 74 -0.49 -0.56 5.24
CA TYR A 74 0.51 0.48 5.09
C TYR A 74 0.30 1.54 6.18
N VAL A 75 1.23 1.66 7.11
CA VAL A 75 1.13 2.65 8.20
C VAL A 75 1.54 4.00 7.64
N GLN A 76 0.57 4.91 7.52
CA GLN A 76 0.84 6.28 7.13
C GLN A 76 1.51 7.04 8.27
N ASN A 77 2.77 7.41 8.04
CA ASN A 77 3.52 8.26 8.94
C ASN A 77 3.35 9.72 8.48
N GLY A 78 2.48 10.46 9.16
CA GLY A 78 2.23 11.89 8.89
C GLY A 78 3.22 12.84 9.57
N PHE A 79 4.34 12.34 10.05
CA PHE A 79 5.25 13.12 10.88
C PHE A 79 6.22 13.89 9.99
N GLY A 80 6.17 15.22 10.06
CA GLY A 80 7.18 16.09 9.46
C GLY A 80 8.58 15.82 10.01
N ASN A 81 9.57 16.62 9.64
CA ASN A 81 10.98 16.25 9.82
C ASN A 81 11.56 16.32 11.25
N LYS A 82 10.70 16.40 12.28
CA LYS A 82 11.12 16.67 13.65
C LYS A 82 10.73 15.58 14.65
N CYS A 83 11.69 15.26 15.51
CA CYS A 83 11.57 14.43 16.71
C CYS A 83 11.81 15.33 17.92
N ASP A 84 10.73 15.78 18.55
CA ASP A 84 10.75 16.67 19.71
C ASP A 84 11.65 17.91 19.53
N GLY A 85 11.55 18.52 18.34
CA GLY A 85 12.34 19.71 17.97
C GLY A 85 13.67 19.41 17.28
N ASN A 86 14.17 18.17 17.33
CA ASN A 86 15.43 17.74 16.70
C ASN A 86 15.22 17.05 15.35
N ILE A 87 16.31 16.88 14.60
CA ILE A 87 16.37 16.06 13.39
C ILE A 87 15.87 14.64 13.69
N ALA A 88 15.02 14.10 12.81
CA ALA A 88 14.45 12.77 13.01
C ALA A 88 15.51 11.65 12.91
N THR A 89 15.68 10.89 14.00
CA THR A 89 16.46 9.64 14.05
C THR A 89 15.61 8.43 13.66
N ILE A 90 16.26 7.30 13.34
CA ILE A 90 15.55 6.05 13.01
C ILE A 90 14.70 5.59 14.20
N ASP A 91 15.24 5.58 15.42
CA ASP A 91 14.54 5.09 16.61
C ASP A 91 13.30 5.93 16.92
N CYS A 92 13.40 7.26 16.80
CA CYS A 92 12.24 8.12 16.97
C CYS A 92 11.19 7.88 15.87
N SER A 93 11.62 7.74 14.61
CA SER A 93 10.72 7.42 13.49
C SER A 93 10.00 6.09 13.72
N ILE A 94 10.68 5.09 14.27
CA ILE A 94 10.09 3.82 14.68
C ILE A 94 9.04 4.03 15.79
N GLN A 95 9.41 4.67 16.90
CA GLN A 95 8.51 4.89 18.03
C GLN A 95 7.24 5.64 17.63
N LYS A 96 7.36 6.68 16.79
CA LYS A 96 6.22 7.44 16.29
C LYS A 96 5.33 6.62 15.37
N SER A 97 5.92 5.81 14.49
CA SER A 97 5.16 4.91 13.61
C SER A 97 4.42 3.83 14.40
N GLU A 98 5.05 3.28 15.45
CA GLU A 98 4.42 2.33 16.36
C GLU A 98 3.26 2.96 17.14
N LYS A 99 3.42 4.20 17.61
CA LYS A 99 2.32 4.97 18.22
C LYS A 99 1.14 5.13 17.25
N MET A 100 1.42 5.53 16.00
CA MET A 100 0.41 5.69 14.96
C MET A 100 -0.29 4.36 14.63
N LEU A 101 0.47 3.25 14.56
CA LEU A 101 -0.08 1.92 14.36
C LEU A 101 -1.04 1.56 15.50
N ASN A 102 -0.69 1.81 16.76
CA ASN A 102 -1.58 1.59 17.90
C ASN A 102 -2.86 2.44 17.81
N GLU A 103 -2.71 3.75 17.54
CA GLU A 103 -3.86 4.64 17.36
C GLU A 103 -4.79 4.13 16.25
N GLN A 104 -4.23 3.69 15.11
CA GLN A 104 -5.01 3.15 13.99
C GLN A 104 -5.67 1.80 14.30
N MET A 105 -5.02 0.95 15.10
CA MET A 105 -5.62 -0.30 15.59
C MET A 105 -6.73 -0.04 16.60
N ASP A 106 -6.63 1.00 17.42
CA ASP A 106 -7.63 1.32 18.44
C ASP A 106 -8.81 2.13 17.88
N ILE A 107 -8.60 2.96 16.86
CA ILE A 107 -9.68 3.69 16.19
C ILE A 107 -10.67 2.68 15.57
N PHE A 108 -11.95 2.84 15.92
CA PHE A 108 -13.05 2.10 15.27
C PHE A 108 -13.43 2.82 13.98
N LEU A 109 -12.91 2.36 12.85
CA LEU A 109 -13.44 2.75 11.55
C LEU A 109 -14.65 1.86 11.26
N ASP A 110 -15.86 2.43 11.37
CA ASP A 110 -17.09 1.77 10.93
C ASP A 110 -17.09 1.65 9.39
N THR A 111 -16.39 0.64 8.89
CA THR A 111 -16.26 0.36 7.45
C THR A 111 -17.59 -0.05 6.81
N SER A 112 -18.63 -0.33 7.61
CA SER A 112 -19.98 -0.64 7.14
C SER A 112 -20.79 0.61 6.77
N LYS A 113 -20.47 1.77 7.37
CA LYS A 113 -21.09 3.07 7.08
C LYS A 113 -20.30 3.93 6.11
N GLN A 114 -19.11 3.49 5.71
CA GLN A 114 -18.37 4.10 4.62
C GLN A 114 -19.13 3.82 3.32
N GLY A 115 -19.87 4.82 2.81
CA GLY A 115 -20.78 4.71 1.68
C GLY A 115 -20.11 4.28 0.35
N THR A 116 -20.59 4.79 -0.78
CA THR A 116 -20.03 4.49 -2.12
C THR A 116 -18.56 4.92 -2.29
N SER A 117 -17.99 5.64 -1.31
CA SER A 117 -16.58 6.04 -1.30
C SER A 117 -15.62 4.85 -1.13
N ASN A 118 -14.51 4.87 -1.86
CA ASN A 118 -13.42 3.87 -1.77
C ASN A 118 -12.48 4.08 -0.58
N ILE A 119 -12.92 4.80 0.46
CA ILE A 119 -12.12 5.13 1.65
C ILE A 119 -11.70 3.90 2.45
N PHE A 120 -12.44 2.79 2.34
CA PHE A 120 -12.07 1.51 2.92
C PHE A 120 -10.79 0.91 2.31
N LEU A 121 -10.33 1.40 1.15
CA LEU A 121 -9.05 0.99 0.54
C LEU A 121 -7.86 1.75 1.13
N TRP A 122 -8.11 2.81 1.89
CA TRP A 122 -7.05 3.63 2.48
C TRP A 122 -6.19 2.75 3.40
N ASN A 123 -4.87 2.77 3.18
CA ASN A 123 -3.86 2.00 3.92
C ASN A 123 -3.93 0.48 3.74
N TRP A 124 -4.91 -0.05 3.02
CA TRP A 124 -5.05 -1.48 2.83
C TRP A 124 -4.54 -1.93 1.45
N GLY A 125 -3.93 -3.11 1.43
CA GLY A 125 -3.45 -3.77 0.24
C GLY A 125 -3.62 -5.28 0.33
N LYS A 126 -3.25 -5.95 -0.76
CA LYS A 126 -3.08 -7.40 -0.84
C LYS A 126 -1.65 -7.71 -1.21
N TYR A 127 -1.16 -8.85 -0.79
CA TYR A 127 0.12 -9.37 -1.24
C TYR A 127 0.06 -10.89 -1.41
N ASN A 128 0.99 -11.42 -2.18
CA ASN A 128 1.23 -12.84 -2.29
C ASN A 128 2.72 -13.12 -2.49
N ILE A 129 3.15 -14.35 -2.23
CA ILE A 129 4.55 -14.77 -2.41
C ILE A 129 4.56 -16.03 -3.27
N ARG A 130 5.22 -15.97 -4.43
CA ARG A 130 5.42 -17.13 -5.34
C ARG A 130 6.87 -17.21 -5.75
N ASN A 131 7.50 -18.37 -5.56
CA ASN A 131 8.91 -18.61 -5.92
C ASN A 131 9.85 -17.51 -5.40
N ASP A 132 9.74 -17.18 -4.11
CA ASP A 132 10.49 -16.11 -3.44
C ASP A 132 10.23 -14.70 -3.97
N ILE A 133 9.29 -14.52 -4.90
CA ILE A 133 8.84 -13.21 -5.36
C ILE A 133 7.61 -12.79 -4.58
N ILE A 134 7.72 -11.69 -3.85
CA ILE A 134 6.56 -11.03 -3.26
C ILE A 134 5.97 -10.04 -4.27
N THR A 135 4.65 -10.11 -4.48
CA THR A 135 3.91 -9.09 -5.21
C THR A 135 2.96 -8.40 -4.26
N ILE A 136 3.00 -7.07 -4.22
CA ILE A 136 2.21 -6.24 -3.32
C ILE A 136 1.34 -5.34 -4.18
N GLN A 137 0.07 -5.21 -3.83
CA GLN A 137 -0.88 -4.30 -4.46
C GLN A 137 -1.58 -3.48 -3.40
N TYR A 138 -1.63 -2.17 -3.58
CA TYR A 138 -2.35 -1.26 -2.69
C TYR A 138 -2.87 -0.05 -3.45
N PHE A 139 -3.88 0.60 -2.90
CA PHE A 139 -4.44 1.80 -3.49
C PHE A 139 -3.93 3.05 -2.79
N TYR A 140 -3.75 4.12 -3.55
CA TYR A 140 -3.49 5.46 -3.02
C TYR A 140 -4.50 6.45 -3.59
N ASN A 141 -4.79 7.50 -2.82
CA ASN A 141 -5.74 8.53 -3.19
C ASN A 141 -5.03 9.74 -3.78
N VAL A 142 -5.58 10.28 -4.88
CA VAL A 142 -5.24 11.60 -5.40
C VAL A 142 -6.53 12.34 -5.72
N PHE A 143 -6.80 13.43 -5.01
CA PHE A 143 -7.99 14.26 -5.18
C PHE A 143 -9.30 13.45 -5.22
N GLY A 144 -9.47 12.48 -4.30
CA GLY A 144 -10.66 11.65 -4.24
C GLY A 144 -10.66 10.42 -5.17
N ASN A 145 -9.75 10.35 -6.13
CA ASN A 145 -9.60 9.20 -7.02
C ASN A 145 -8.59 8.19 -6.46
N TYR A 146 -8.93 6.90 -6.52
CA TYR A 146 -8.07 5.82 -6.03
C TYR A 146 -7.38 5.12 -7.20
N TYR A 147 -6.05 5.04 -7.12
CA TYR A 147 -5.19 4.43 -8.14
C TYR A 147 -4.43 3.25 -7.54
N LEU A 148 -4.25 2.20 -8.33
CA LEU A 148 -3.50 1.01 -7.93
C LEU A 148 -1.99 1.25 -8.07
N ILE A 149 -1.23 0.81 -7.08
CA ILE A 149 0.21 0.53 -7.18
C ILE A 149 0.39 -0.99 -7.15
N GLU A 150 1.31 -1.50 -7.97
CA GLU A 150 1.85 -2.84 -7.85
C GLU A 150 3.36 -2.77 -7.62
N GLU A 151 3.86 -3.46 -6.62
CA GLU A 151 5.29 -3.59 -6.34
C GLU A 151 5.69 -5.05 -6.38
N LYS A 152 6.93 -5.30 -6.79
CA LYS A 152 7.54 -6.63 -6.76
C LYS A 152 8.87 -6.59 -6.04
N GLY A 153 9.13 -7.66 -5.30
CA GLY A 153 10.36 -7.84 -4.57
C GLY A 153 10.75 -9.30 -4.46
N LYS A 154 11.90 -9.53 -3.84
CA LYS A 154 12.42 -10.84 -3.48
C LYS A 154 12.41 -10.99 -1.96
N VAL A 155 11.86 -12.09 -1.48
CA VAL A 155 12.04 -12.55 -0.10
C VAL A 155 13.48 -13.07 0.00
N ILE A 156 14.29 -12.42 0.82
CA ILE A 156 15.71 -12.78 0.98
C ILE A 156 15.82 -13.87 2.05
N ASP A 157 15.15 -13.65 3.17
CA ASP A 157 14.96 -14.59 4.27
C ASP A 157 13.62 -14.32 4.97
N SER A 158 13.33 -15.02 6.07
CA SER A 158 12.05 -14.87 6.77
C SER A 158 11.83 -13.48 7.39
N SER A 159 12.88 -12.69 7.57
CA SER A 159 12.90 -11.38 8.23
C SER A 159 13.24 -10.22 7.30
N SER A 160 13.50 -10.47 6.01
CA SER A 160 13.93 -9.42 5.10
C SER A 160 13.38 -9.58 3.67
N ILE A 161 12.96 -8.45 3.10
CA ILE A 161 12.35 -8.35 1.77
C ILE A 161 13.05 -7.24 1.00
N HIS A 162 13.40 -7.48 -0.26
CA HIS A 162 13.99 -6.50 -1.14
C HIS A 162 13.06 -6.17 -2.30
N LEU A 163 12.49 -4.95 -2.35
CA LEU A 163 11.65 -4.50 -3.45
C LEU A 163 12.51 -3.89 -4.57
N PHE A 164 12.26 -4.33 -5.80
CA PHE A 164 13.06 -3.95 -6.98
C PHE A 164 12.23 -3.31 -8.11
N TYR A 165 10.90 -3.38 -8.05
CA TYR A 165 10.03 -2.87 -9.10
C TYR A 165 8.75 -2.25 -8.54
N ARG A 166 8.32 -1.14 -9.12
CA ARG A 166 7.04 -0.48 -8.83
C ARG A 166 6.36 -0.04 -10.12
N LYS A 167 5.07 -0.35 -10.25
CA LYS A 167 4.18 0.07 -11.33
C LYS A 167 3.08 0.96 -10.77
N ASN A 168 3.01 2.18 -11.28
CA ASN A 168 1.93 3.12 -10.96
C ASN A 168 0.90 3.14 -12.10
N TYR A 169 -0.32 2.68 -11.81
CA TYR A 169 -1.38 2.60 -12.82
C TYR A 169 -2.02 3.95 -13.17
N ARG A 170 -1.80 5.01 -12.36
CA ARG A 170 -2.25 6.37 -12.70
C ARG A 170 -1.51 6.89 -13.92
N ASP A 171 -0.19 6.90 -13.85
CA ASP A 171 0.68 7.49 -14.86
C ASP A 171 1.27 6.45 -15.83
N LYS A 172 0.86 5.18 -15.69
CA LYS A 172 1.36 4.01 -16.44
C LYS A 172 2.89 3.91 -16.42
N ARG A 173 3.49 4.37 -15.33
CA ARG A 173 4.95 4.44 -15.16
C ARG A 173 5.43 3.22 -14.39
N ASP A 174 6.43 2.57 -14.96
CA ASP A 174 7.17 1.48 -14.34
C ASP A 174 8.53 2.04 -13.92
N VAL A 175 8.93 1.78 -12.68
CA VAL A 175 10.21 2.24 -12.12
C VAL A 175 10.92 1.10 -11.41
N LEU A 176 12.23 1.07 -11.58
CA LEU A 176 13.09 0.26 -10.73
C LEU A 176 13.26 1.00 -9.40
N ILE A 177 13.07 0.27 -8.31
CA ILE A 177 13.29 0.75 -6.95
C ILE A 177 14.37 -0.10 -6.29
N ASN A 178 14.91 0.37 -5.18
CA ASN A 178 15.96 -0.32 -4.43
C ASN A 178 15.67 -0.12 -2.95
N GLU A 179 14.65 -0.83 -2.45
CA GLU A 179 14.14 -0.67 -1.08
C GLU A 179 14.23 -2.00 -0.33
N THR A 180 15.02 -2.03 0.74
CA THR A 180 15.09 -3.19 1.64
C THR A 180 14.25 -2.93 2.88
N TYR A 181 13.40 -3.91 3.17
CA TYR A 181 12.49 -3.94 4.30
C TYR A 181 12.98 -4.97 5.32
N LEU A 182 13.06 -4.54 6.59
CA LEU A 182 13.51 -5.37 7.72
C LEU A 182 12.35 -5.61 8.69
N PHE A 183 12.26 -6.83 9.20
CA PHE A 183 11.24 -7.23 10.17
C PHE A 183 11.57 -6.71 11.57
N LYS A 184 10.52 -6.29 12.30
CA LYS A 184 10.54 -6.09 13.74
C LYS A 184 9.27 -6.67 14.34
N GLU A 185 9.43 -7.47 15.38
CA GLU A 185 8.32 -8.07 16.13
C GLU A 185 7.46 -6.97 16.79
N TYR A 186 6.14 -7.13 16.69
CA TYR A 186 5.19 -6.17 17.23
C TYR A 186 3.81 -6.82 17.40
N ASN A 187 3.06 -6.44 18.44
CA ASN A 187 1.70 -6.95 18.61
C ASN A 187 0.76 -6.29 17.58
N ILE A 188 0.31 -7.09 16.62
CA ILE A 188 -0.59 -6.67 15.54
C ILE A 188 -1.94 -7.40 15.57
N GLU A 189 -2.27 -8.13 16.63
CA GLU A 189 -3.45 -9.00 16.68
C GLU A 189 -4.75 -8.22 16.42
N LYS A 190 -4.87 -7.03 17.02
CA LYS A 190 -6.03 -6.14 16.83
C LYS A 190 -6.23 -5.72 15.37
N LEU A 191 -5.20 -5.77 14.52
CA LEU A 191 -5.29 -5.32 13.13
C LEU A 191 -6.11 -6.30 12.27
N TYR A 192 -6.15 -7.59 12.63
CA TYR A 192 -6.95 -8.59 11.91
C TYR A 192 -8.44 -8.25 11.94
N ASP A 193 -8.94 -7.73 13.06
CA ASP A 193 -10.34 -7.32 13.23
C ASP A 193 -10.69 -6.02 12.49
N LYS A 194 -9.68 -5.34 11.95
CA LYS A 194 -9.84 -4.05 11.25
C LYS A 194 -9.87 -4.18 9.73
N ILE A 195 -9.66 -5.38 9.19
CA ILE A 195 -9.73 -5.62 7.74
C ILE A 195 -11.14 -5.24 7.24
N PRO A 196 -11.29 -4.29 6.31
CA PRO A 196 -12.59 -3.85 5.84
C PRO A 196 -13.32 -4.98 5.10
N LYS A 197 -14.52 -5.36 5.52
CA LYS A 197 -15.29 -6.44 4.87
C LYS A 197 -15.45 -6.25 3.35
N LYS A 198 -15.58 -5.01 2.91
CA LYS A 198 -15.70 -4.64 1.49
C LYS A 198 -14.43 -4.90 0.69
N ILE A 199 -13.24 -4.88 1.30
CA ILE A 199 -11.99 -5.24 0.59
C ILE A 199 -11.90 -6.74 0.33
N MET A 200 -12.51 -7.54 1.22
CA MET A 200 -12.58 -8.99 1.10
C MET A 200 -13.49 -9.42 -0.06
N SER A 201 -14.50 -8.60 -0.40
CA SER A 201 -15.38 -8.86 -1.54
C SER A 201 -14.85 -8.37 -2.89
N LEU A 202 -13.78 -7.57 -2.91
CA LEU A 202 -13.12 -7.13 -4.15
C LEU A 202 -12.22 -8.26 -4.69
N ARG A 203 -12.73 -8.94 -5.73
CA ARG A 203 -12.00 -9.92 -6.56
C ARG A 203 -11.44 -9.31 -7.82
#